data_AF-A0A067YC74-F1
#
_entry.id   AF-A0A067YC74-F1
#
_cell.length_a   1.000
_cell.length_b   1.000
_cell.length_c   1.000
_cell.angle_alpha   90.00
_cell.angle_beta   90.00
_cell.angle_gamma   90.00
#
_symmetry.space_group_name_H-M   'P 1'
#
loop_
_entity.id
_entity.type
_entity.pdbx_description
1 polymer ?
#
loop_
_entity_poly.entity_id
_entity_poly.type
_entity_poly.pdbx_seq_one_letter_code
_entity_poly.pdbx_strand_id
1 'polypeptide(L)'
;MCELIYFPSYDFEIITYSELFELIKYIFLSFTGVVGSIVAWKGLNTWQRQISGQHKYETAMKLLRCLIQVRTDIKSIRSPVNYINEIYEAFKEIEGRIPINSDELYKKDYLRIVKGKRLNKALDDLYAALIDVEIVFDSLVILEVDKIFEFITKLNKAIELIEYFKGEAHLGTNFPSNINTDVLYSNGPNDPYGQEIEQIILNVKNLLKKFVS
;
A
#
# COMPACT_ATOMS: atom_id res chain seq x y z
N MET A 1 -27.00 -100.37 -20.21
CA MET A 1 -25.97 -99.33 -20.12
C MET A 1 -26.66 -98.09 -19.57
N CYS A 2 -26.49 -97.82 -18.27
CA CYS A 2 -26.91 -96.55 -17.68
C CYS A 2 -25.67 -95.65 -17.66
N GLU A 3 -25.69 -94.58 -18.43
CA GLU A 3 -24.67 -93.55 -18.37
C GLU A 3 -24.87 -92.75 -17.08
N LEU A 4 -23.88 -92.82 -16.19
CA LEU A 4 -23.80 -91.99 -15.00
C LEU A 4 -23.49 -90.55 -15.42
N ILE A 5 -24.45 -89.66 -15.21
CA ILE A 5 -24.29 -88.22 -15.37
C ILE A 5 -23.37 -87.72 -14.24
N TYR A 6 -22.15 -87.34 -14.63
CA TYR A 6 -21.16 -86.72 -13.74
C TYR A 6 -21.57 -85.26 -13.48
N PHE A 7 -22.03 -84.96 -12.27
CA PHE A 7 -22.22 -83.58 -11.82
C PHE A 7 -20.88 -83.04 -11.31
N PRO A 8 -20.39 -81.89 -11.83
CA PRO A 8 -19.20 -81.26 -11.28
C PRO A 8 -19.55 -80.69 -9.90
N SER A 9 -18.90 -81.20 -8.86
CA SER A 9 -18.89 -80.61 -7.53
C SER A 9 -18.24 -79.23 -7.64
N TYR A 10 -19.00 -78.19 -7.33
CA TYR A 10 -18.45 -76.87 -7.05
C TYR A 10 -17.59 -76.98 -5.79
N ASP A 11 -16.27 -76.98 -5.95
CA ASP A 11 -15.33 -76.81 -4.84
C ASP A 11 -15.51 -75.39 -4.30
N PHE A 12 -16.04 -75.30 -3.08
CA PHE A 12 -16.07 -74.06 -2.32
C PHE A 12 -14.65 -73.85 -1.76
N GLU A 13 -13.82 -73.13 -2.52
CA GLU A 13 -12.45 -72.77 -2.11
C GLU A 13 -12.48 -72.11 -0.72
N ILE A 14 -11.76 -72.73 0.22
CA ILE A 14 -11.57 -72.20 1.57
C ILE A 14 -10.63 -71.01 1.44
N ILE A 15 -11.17 -69.79 1.52
CA ILE A 15 -10.40 -68.54 1.52
C ILE A 15 -9.32 -68.63 2.62
N THR A 16 -8.07 -68.49 2.22
CA THR A 16 -6.92 -68.65 3.13
C THR A 16 -6.81 -67.41 4.02
N TYR A 17 -6.48 -67.56 5.32
CA TYR A 17 -6.34 -66.43 6.26
C TYR A 17 -5.37 -65.34 5.77
N SER A 18 -4.34 -65.72 4.99
CA SER A 18 -3.39 -64.80 4.36
C SER A 18 -4.02 -63.91 3.29
N GLU A 19 -4.95 -64.43 2.49
CA GLU A 19 -5.63 -63.69 1.43
C GLU A 19 -6.61 -62.67 2.00
N LEU A 20 -7.29 -63.06 3.09
CA LEU A 20 -8.20 -62.18 3.82
C LEU A 20 -7.45 -60.99 4.46
N PHE A 21 -6.26 -61.23 5.02
CA PHE A 21 -5.38 -60.18 5.56
C PHE A 21 -4.89 -59.21 4.48
N GLU A 22 -4.44 -59.71 3.32
CA GLU A 22 -4.04 -58.87 2.20
C GLU A 22 -5.20 -58.02 1.66
N LEU A 23 -6.40 -58.59 1.55
CA LEU A 23 -7.60 -57.87 1.10
C LEU A 23 -7.96 -56.71 2.04
N ILE A 24 -7.90 -56.93 3.36
CA ILE A 24 -8.09 -55.87 4.37
C ILE A 24 -7.04 -54.77 4.21
N LYS A 25 -5.77 -55.15 4.01
CA LYS A 25 -4.67 -54.19 3.82
C LYS A 25 -4.86 -53.34 2.57
N TYR A 26 -5.32 -53.92 1.46
CA TYR A 26 -5.64 -53.16 0.25
C TYR A 26 -6.83 -52.21 0.43
N ILE A 27 -7.88 -52.63 1.14
CA ILE A 27 -9.00 -51.74 1.49
C ILE A 27 -8.48 -50.55 2.32
N PHE A 28 -7.65 -50.82 3.32
CA PHE A 28 -7.11 -49.77 4.17
C PHE A 28 -6.19 -48.82 3.40
N LEU A 29 -5.34 -49.35 2.50
CA LEU A 29 -4.46 -48.56 1.64
C LEU A 29 -5.25 -47.68 0.65
N SER A 30 -6.33 -48.23 0.07
CA SER A 30 -7.23 -47.48 -0.80
C SER A 30 -7.92 -46.35 -0.02
N PHE A 31 -8.41 -46.64 1.19
CA PHE A 31 -9.06 -45.65 2.04
C PHE A 31 -8.11 -44.53 2.46
N THR A 32 -6.87 -44.85 2.87
CA THR A 32 -5.87 -43.82 3.22
C THR A 32 -5.48 -42.98 2.02
N GLY A 33 -5.37 -43.56 0.82
CA GLY A 33 -5.14 -42.82 -0.42
C GLY A 33 -6.26 -41.82 -0.75
N VAL A 34 -7.52 -42.23 -0.59
CA VAL A 34 -8.69 -41.36 -0.81
C VAL A 34 -8.74 -40.24 0.22
N VAL A 35 -8.59 -40.56 1.51
CA VAL A 35 -8.59 -39.55 2.58
C VAL A 35 -7.43 -38.57 2.41
N GLY A 36 -6.22 -39.07 2.10
CA GLY A 36 -5.04 -38.25 1.84
C GLY A 36 -5.27 -37.28 0.67
N SER A 37 -5.90 -37.74 -0.41
CA SER A 37 -6.23 -36.89 -1.56
C SER A 37 -7.23 -35.78 -1.21
N ILE A 38 -8.26 -36.09 -0.42
CA ILE A 38 -9.26 -35.10 0.04
C ILE A 38 -8.61 -34.04 0.94
N VAL A 39 -7.75 -34.47 1.87
CA VAL A 39 -7.03 -33.55 2.77
C VAL A 39 -6.08 -32.66 1.98
N ALA A 40 -5.32 -33.23 1.04
CA ALA A 40 -4.43 -32.46 0.17
C ALA A 40 -5.19 -31.39 -0.63
N TRP A 41 -6.35 -31.74 -1.20
CA TRP A 41 -7.18 -30.79 -1.94
C TRP A 41 -7.72 -29.67 -1.04
N LYS A 42 -8.25 -30.00 0.15
CA LYS A 42 -8.69 -28.99 1.12
C LYS A 42 -7.54 -28.10 1.60
N GLY A 43 -6.36 -28.68 1.79
CA GLY A 43 -5.13 -27.97 2.16
C GLY A 43 -4.74 -26.97 1.09
N LEU A 44 -4.74 -27.38 -0.19
CA LEU A 44 -4.40 -26.51 -1.32
C LEU A 44 -5.35 -25.31 -1.43
N ASN A 45 -6.66 -25.55 -1.36
CA ASN A 45 -7.66 -24.47 -1.41
C ASN A 45 -7.50 -23.49 -0.23
N THR A 46 -7.21 -24.01 0.97
CA THR A 46 -6.99 -23.20 2.16
C THR A 46 -5.72 -22.35 2.01
N TRP A 47 -4.65 -22.94 1.49
CA TRP A 47 -3.38 -22.26 1.28
C TRP A 47 -3.50 -21.15 0.23
N GLN A 48 -4.18 -21.42 -0.89
CA GLN A 48 -4.46 -20.40 -1.91
C GLN A 48 -5.27 -19.22 -1.34
N ARG A 49 -6.27 -19.51 -0.49
CA ARG A 49 -7.04 -18.47 0.19
C ARG A 49 -6.21 -17.67 1.20
N GLN A 50 -5.29 -18.31 1.91
CA GLN A 50 -4.37 -17.63 2.83
C GLN A 50 -3.40 -16.71 2.07
N ILE A 51 -2.80 -17.19 0.98
CA ILE A 51 -1.87 -16.38 0.17
C ILE A 51 -2.58 -15.15 -0.40
N SER A 52 -3.76 -15.34 -0.98
CA SER A 52 -4.51 -14.21 -1.56
C SER A 52 -4.96 -13.20 -0.50
N GLY A 53 -5.37 -13.66 0.69
CA GLY A 53 -5.70 -12.79 1.82
C GLY A 53 -4.48 -12.04 2.36
N GLN A 54 -3.35 -12.72 2.50
CA GLN A 54 -2.09 -12.12 2.95
C GLN A 54 -1.61 -11.04 1.97
N HIS A 55 -1.61 -11.34 0.67
CA HIS A 55 -1.22 -10.38 -0.36
C HIS A 55 -2.11 -9.13 -0.33
N LYS A 56 -3.44 -9.29 -0.23
CA LYS A 56 -4.38 -8.17 -0.05
C LYS A 56 -4.04 -7.32 1.17
N TYR A 57 -3.81 -7.95 2.32
CA TYR A 57 -3.47 -7.23 3.54
C TYR A 57 -2.14 -6.46 3.42
N GLU A 58 -1.11 -7.08 2.85
CA GLU A 58 0.19 -6.45 2.64
C GLU A 58 0.10 -5.26 1.70
N THR A 59 -0.63 -5.38 0.57
CA THR A 59 -0.87 -4.28 -0.37
C THR A 59 -1.63 -3.12 0.29
N ALA A 60 -2.69 -3.41 1.05
CA ALA A 60 -3.43 -2.39 1.79
C ALA A 60 -2.55 -1.64 2.81
N MET A 61 -1.72 -2.38 3.56
CA MET A 61 -0.82 -1.79 4.55
C MET A 61 0.28 -0.96 3.90
N LYS A 62 0.83 -1.42 2.77
CA LYS A 62 1.80 -0.66 1.97
C LYS A 62 1.21 0.67 1.49
N LEU A 63 0.02 0.64 0.89
CA LEU A 63 -0.70 1.85 0.46
C LEU A 63 -0.90 2.83 1.62
N LEU A 64 -1.43 2.37 2.76
CA LEU A 64 -1.66 3.23 3.92
C LEU A 64 -0.37 3.86 4.46
N ARG A 65 0.74 3.12 4.48
CA ARG A 65 2.04 3.67 4.90
C ARG A 65 2.50 4.78 3.95
N CYS A 66 2.41 4.56 2.64
CA CYS A 66 2.76 5.59 1.64
C CYS A 66 1.89 6.84 1.79
N LEU A 67 0.58 6.69 1.98
CA LEU A 67 -0.35 7.81 2.18
C LEU A 67 -0.02 8.61 3.47
N ILE A 68 0.29 7.92 4.56
CA ILE A 68 0.69 8.55 5.82
C ILE A 68 2.01 9.31 5.65
N GLN A 69 2.96 8.75 4.89
CA GLN A 69 4.22 9.41 4.58
C GLN A 69 3.97 10.69 3.78
N VAL A 70 3.20 10.62 2.70
CA VAL A 70 2.81 11.78 1.87
C VAL A 70 2.14 12.86 2.72
N ARG A 71 1.18 12.50 3.58
CA ARG A 71 0.56 13.46 4.52
C ARG A 71 1.60 14.14 5.42
N THR A 72 2.54 13.37 5.94
CA THR A 72 3.56 13.88 6.87
C THR A 72 4.49 14.87 6.15
N ASP A 73 4.88 14.56 4.92
CA ASP A 73 5.73 15.43 4.10
C ASP A 73 4.99 16.69 3.63
N ILE A 74 3.71 16.57 3.27
CA ILE A 74 2.85 17.74 3.00
C ILE A 74 2.77 18.64 4.23
N LYS A 75 2.55 18.07 5.42
CA LYS A 75 2.51 18.83 6.67
C LYS A 75 3.83 19.52 6.98
N SER A 76 4.96 18.88 6.66
CA SER A 76 6.30 19.46 6.83
C SER A 76 6.54 20.65 5.89
N ILE A 77 6.10 20.56 4.63
CA ILE A 77 6.14 21.66 3.66
C ILE A 77 5.25 22.81 4.10
N ARG A 78 4.06 22.49 4.61
CA ARG A 78 3.09 23.47 5.08
C ARG A 78 3.36 24.01 6.50
N SER A 79 4.48 23.64 7.12
CA SER A 79 4.82 24.15 8.45
C SER A 79 5.18 25.64 8.37
N PRO A 80 4.50 26.53 9.10
CA PRO A 80 4.87 27.95 9.15
C PRO A 80 6.18 28.18 9.92
N VAL A 81 6.56 27.23 10.79
CA VAL A 81 7.78 27.29 11.58
C VAL A 81 8.83 26.38 10.93
N ASN A 82 9.97 26.98 10.60
CA ASN A 82 11.17 26.28 10.15
C ASN A 82 12.24 26.43 11.22
N TYR A 83 12.79 25.30 11.67
CA TYR A 83 13.85 25.33 12.66
C TYR A 83 15.19 25.64 11.99
N ILE A 84 16.00 26.48 12.64
CA ILE A 84 17.33 26.86 12.14
C ILE A 84 18.16 25.62 11.77
N ASN A 85 18.15 24.59 12.62
CA ASN A 85 18.85 23.33 12.38
C ASN A 85 18.42 22.64 11.07
N GLU A 86 17.13 22.67 10.72
CA GLU A 86 16.64 22.09 9.47
C GLU A 86 17.17 22.87 8.25
N ILE A 87 17.28 24.20 8.36
CA ILE A 87 17.83 25.05 7.30
C ILE A 87 19.33 24.74 7.11
N TYR A 88 20.08 24.57 8.21
CA TYR A 88 21.49 24.16 8.16
C TYR A 88 21.67 22.78 7.53
N GLU A 89 20.83 21.81 7.89
CA GLU A 89 20.86 20.47 7.29
C GLU A 89 20.53 20.51 5.80
N ALA A 90 19.52 21.28 5.40
CA ALA A 90 19.16 21.44 4.00
C ALA A 90 20.28 22.11 3.18
N PHE A 91 20.93 23.13 3.75
CA PHE A 91 22.11 23.75 3.16
C PHE A 91 23.23 22.72 2.95
N LYS A 92 23.54 21.93 3.99
CA LYS A 92 24.57 20.89 3.92
C LYS A 92 24.24 19.80 2.91
N GLU A 93 22.98 19.40 2.77
CA GLU A 93 22.56 18.40 1.77
C GLU A 93 22.82 18.89 0.35
N ILE A 94 22.58 20.16 0.06
CA ILE A 94 22.69 20.73 -1.29
C ILE A 94 24.13 21.15 -1.61
N GLU A 95 24.80 21.86 -0.69
CA GLU A 95 26.12 22.47 -0.92
C GLU A 95 27.28 21.59 -0.44
N GLY A 96 27.02 20.53 0.33
CA GLY A 96 28.05 19.63 0.86
C GLY A 96 28.93 20.24 1.96
N ARG A 97 28.61 21.44 2.45
CA ARG A 97 29.37 22.17 3.48
C ARG A 97 28.44 22.94 4.42
N ILE A 98 29.03 23.58 5.44
CA ILE A 98 28.33 24.47 6.37
C ILE A 98 28.34 25.90 5.80
N PRO A 99 27.27 26.71 5.97
CA PRO A 99 27.28 28.11 5.55
C PRO A 99 28.29 28.94 6.35
N ILE A 100 28.91 29.91 5.70
CA ILE A 100 29.95 30.75 6.29
C ILE A 100 29.32 31.87 7.16
N ASN A 101 28.13 32.33 6.79
CA ASN A 101 27.40 33.38 7.49
C ASN A 101 25.87 33.19 7.36
N SER A 102 25.11 34.04 8.06
CA SER A 102 23.65 34.05 8.01
C SER A 102 23.11 34.39 6.62
N ASP A 103 23.75 35.31 5.91
CA ASP A 103 23.28 35.75 4.58
C ASP A 103 23.26 34.58 3.60
N GLU A 104 24.29 33.74 3.62
CA GLU A 104 24.38 32.54 2.81
C GLU A 104 23.33 31.48 3.19
N LEU A 105 23.00 31.37 4.48
CA LEU A 105 21.96 30.45 4.97
C LEU A 105 20.56 30.81 4.46
N TYR A 106 20.25 32.12 4.33
CA TYR A 106 18.92 32.60 3.92
C TYR A 106 18.82 33.03 2.45
N LYS A 107 19.94 33.03 1.71
CA LYS A 107 19.99 33.49 0.31
C LYS A 107 19.10 32.68 -0.64
N LYS A 108 18.90 31.39 -0.35
CA LYS A 108 18.09 30.47 -1.15
C LYS A 108 17.19 29.64 -0.24
N ASP A 109 16.01 29.32 -0.74
CA ASP A 109 15.02 28.53 -0.02
C ASP A 109 15.34 27.01 -0.09
N TYR A 110 16.55 26.65 0.36
CA TYR A 110 17.07 25.28 0.34
C TYR A 110 16.22 24.32 1.16
N LEU A 111 15.66 24.79 2.27
CA LEU A 111 14.77 23.97 3.09
C LEU A 111 13.53 23.54 2.30
N ARG A 112 12.90 24.45 1.54
CA ARG A 112 11.76 24.09 0.70
C ARG A 112 12.13 23.14 -0.42
N ILE A 113 13.31 23.30 -1.05
CA ILE A 113 13.80 22.38 -2.09
C ILE A 113 13.97 20.96 -1.52
N VAL A 114 14.62 20.83 -0.36
CA VAL A 114 14.83 19.53 0.29
C VAL A 114 13.50 18.91 0.73
N LYS A 115 12.59 19.69 1.33
CA LYS A 115 11.25 19.21 1.71
C LYS A 115 10.44 18.76 0.48
N GLY A 116 10.49 19.51 -0.62
CA GLY A 116 9.85 19.14 -1.89
C GLY A 116 10.41 17.85 -2.48
N LYS A 117 11.74 17.66 -2.43
CA LYS A 117 12.39 16.41 -2.86
C LYS A 117 11.93 15.20 -2.02
N ARG A 118 11.77 15.37 -0.70
CA ARG A 118 11.24 14.31 0.18
C ARG A 118 9.78 13.96 -0.18
N LEU A 119 8.93 14.98 -0.40
CA LEU A 119 7.56 14.75 -0.87
C LEU A 119 7.53 14.02 -2.21
N ASN A 120 8.33 14.45 -3.19
CA ASN A 120 8.38 13.77 -4.50
C ASN A 120 8.74 12.30 -4.36
N LYS A 121 9.73 11.97 -3.51
CA LYS A 121 10.07 10.58 -3.22
C LYS A 121 8.90 9.81 -2.61
N ALA A 122 8.19 10.40 -1.64
CA ALA A 122 7.01 9.77 -1.06
C ALA A 122 5.87 9.56 -2.08
N LEU A 123 5.76 10.44 -3.07
CA LEU A 123 4.82 10.28 -4.18
C LEU A 123 5.24 9.18 -5.14
N ASP A 124 6.53 9.06 -5.45
CA ASP A 124 7.05 7.96 -6.26
C ASP A 124 6.74 6.61 -5.59
N ASP A 125 6.95 6.51 -4.27
CA ASP A 125 6.62 5.33 -3.48
C ASP A 125 5.10 5.06 -3.44
N LEU A 126 4.27 6.11 -3.42
CA LEU A 126 2.81 5.99 -3.51
C LEU A 126 2.36 5.50 -4.89
N TYR A 127 2.90 6.06 -5.97
CA TYR A 127 2.63 5.62 -7.34
C TYR A 127 3.01 4.16 -7.54
N ALA A 128 4.17 3.74 -7.04
CA ALA A 128 4.58 2.34 -7.08
C ALA A 128 3.61 1.42 -6.31
N ALA A 129 3.10 1.88 -5.16
CA ALA A 129 2.09 1.14 -4.41
C ALA A 129 0.72 1.08 -5.12
N LEU A 130 0.36 2.11 -5.89
CA LEU A 130 -0.91 2.15 -6.63
C LEU A 130 -1.01 1.09 -7.73
N ILE A 131 0.11 0.73 -8.37
CA ILE A 131 0.15 -0.35 -9.37
C ILE A 131 -0.33 -1.67 -8.74
N ASP A 132 0.17 -2.00 -7.54
CA ASP A 132 -0.26 -3.21 -6.82
C ASP A 132 -1.72 -3.11 -6.39
N VAL A 133 -2.19 -1.91 -6.03
CA VAL A 133 -3.56 -1.65 -5.58
C VAL A 133 -4.56 -1.82 -6.73
N GLU A 134 -4.23 -1.35 -7.92
CA GLU A 134 -5.08 -1.45 -9.11
C GLU A 134 -5.36 -2.91 -9.51
N ILE A 135 -4.40 -3.80 -9.26
CA ILE A 135 -4.54 -5.24 -9.52
C ILE A 135 -5.45 -5.90 -8.47
N VAL A 136 -5.41 -5.43 -7.23
CA VAL A 136 -5.93 -6.14 -6.06
C VAL A 136 -7.29 -5.61 -5.59
N PHE A 137 -7.55 -4.31 -5.76
CA PHE A 137 -8.71 -3.60 -5.21
C PHE A 137 -9.54 -2.93 -6.29
N ASP A 138 -10.74 -2.46 -5.90
CA ASP A 138 -11.64 -1.72 -6.78
C ASP A 138 -11.08 -0.32 -7.11
N SER A 139 -11.36 0.14 -8.33
CA SER A 139 -11.16 1.51 -8.82
C SER A 139 -11.57 2.61 -7.83
N LEU A 140 -12.57 2.37 -6.98
CA LEU A 140 -12.99 3.32 -5.94
C LEU A 140 -11.86 3.69 -4.96
N VAL A 141 -10.94 2.77 -4.68
CA VAL A 141 -9.77 3.06 -3.82
C VAL A 141 -8.84 4.04 -4.53
N ILE A 142 -8.63 3.84 -5.83
CA ILE A 142 -7.76 4.69 -6.66
C ILE A 142 -8.34 6.10 -6.76
N LEU A 143 -9.63 6.22 -7.07
CA LEU A 143 -10.33 7.50 -7.14
C LEU A 143 -10.24 8.31 -5.85
N GLU A 144 -10.23 7.64 -4.69
CA GLU A 144 -10.07 8.34 -3.41
C GLU A 144 -8.61 8.79 -3.20
N VAL A 145 -7.63 7.99 -3.62
CA VAL A 145 -6.21 8.38 -3.57
C VAL A 145 -5.90 9.52 -4.54
N ASP A 146 -6.56 9.58 -5.70
CA ASP A 146 -6.36 10.63 -6.71
C ASP A 146 -6.60 12.04 -6.16
N LYS A 147 -7.50 12.18 -5.19
CA LYS A 147 -7.75 13.43 -4.47
C LYS A 147 -6.50 13.97 -3.78
N ILE A 148 -5.56 13.11 -3.35
CA ILE A 148 -4.26 13.56 -2.82
C ILE A 148 -3.42 14.21 -3.91
N PHE A 149 -3.38 13.66 -5.12
CA PHE A 149 -2.64 14.26 -6.23
C PHE A 149 -3.26 15.59 -6.68
N GLU A 150 -4.59 15.70 -6.64
CA GLU A 150 -5.29 16.97 -6.86
C GLU A 150 -4.90 18.01 -5.81
N PHE A 151 -4.87 17.62 -4.53
CA PHE A 151 -4.42 18.48 -3.44
C PHE A 151 -2.98 18.97 -3.66
N ILE A 152 -2.07 18.07 -4.04
CA ILE A 152 -0.66 18.42 -4.29
C ILE A 152 -0.53 19.37 -5.47
N THR A 153 -1.31 19.15 -6.53
CA THR A 153 -1.36 20.05 -7.68
C THR A 153 -1.81 21.45 -7.25
N LYS A 154 -2.83 21.54 -6.39
CA LYS A 154 -3.30 22.80 -5.81
C LYS A 154 -2.23 23.47 -4.96
N LEU A 155 -1.52 22.71 -4.12
CA LEU A 155 -0.41 23.21 -3.32
C LEU A 155 0.72 23.76 -4.19
N ASN A 156 1.17 23.01 -5.20
CA ASN A 156 2.24 23.42 -6.10
C ASN A 156 1.89 24.69 -6.89
N LYS A 157 0.64 24.82 -7.36
CA LYS A 157 0.16 26.04 -8.02
C LYS A 157 0.21 27.26 -7.10
N ALA A 158 -0.19 27.10 -5.84
CA ALA A 158 -0.12 28.19 -4.86
C ALA A 158 1.33 28.58 -4.54
N ILE A 159 2.22 27.59 -4.48
CA ILE A 159 3.66 27.80 -4.28
C ILE A 159 4.25 28.59 -5.45
N GLU A 160 4.03 28.13 -6.68
CA GLU A 160 4.54 28.75 -7.90
C GLU A 160 4.07 30.20 -8.03
N LEU A 161 2.80 30.45 -7.73
CA LEU A 161 2.21 31.77 -7.75
C LEU A 161 2.90 32.72 -6.76
N ILE A 162 3.23 32.27 -5.54
CA ILE A 162 3.98 33.09 -4.59
C ILE A 162 5.40 33.37 -5.07
N GLU A 163 6.08 32.38 -5.66
CA GLU A 163 7.43 32.59 -6.20
C GLU A 163 7.43 33.62 -7.31
N TYR A 164 6.46 33.53 -8.22
CA TYR A 164 6.23 34.52 -9.27
C TYR A 164 6.09 35.93 -8.67
N PHE A 165 5.20 36.11 -7.70
CA PHE A 165 4.98 37.42 -7.07
C PHE A 165 6.16 37.90 -6.21
N LYS A 166 6.95 37.00 -5.60
CA LYS A 166 8.21 37.39 -4.93
C LYS A 166 9.22 37.96 -5.93
N GLY A 167 9.35 37.36 -7.11
CA GLY A 167 10.18 37.89 -8.20
C GLY A 167 9.72 39.27 -8.68
N GLU A 168 8.42 39.46 -8.79
CA GLU A 168 7.76 40.71 -9.21
C GLU A 168 7.80 41.82 -8.15
N ALA A 169 7.70 41.50 -6.86
CA ALA A 169 7.80 42.48 -5.78
C ALA A 169 9.18 43.18 -5.74
N HIS A 170 10.24 42.51 -6.21
CA HIS A 170 11.55 43.13 -6.43
C HIS A 170 11.53 44.19 -7.55
N LEU A 171 10.52 44.18 -8.41
CA LEU A 171 10.30 45.12 -9.51
C LEU A 171 9.30 46.24 -9.15
N GLY A 172 8.81 46.28 -7.90
CA GLY A 172 7.94 47.35 -7.40
C GLY A 172 6.45 47.18 -7.70
N THR A 173 6.00 45.99 -8.13
CA THR A 173 4.57 45.68 -8.28
C THR A 173 3.94 45.26 -6.95
N ASN A 174 2.71 45.72 -6.69
CA ASN A 174 2.00 45.42 -5.45
C ASN A 174 1.61 43.93 -5.40
N PHE A 175 1.96 43.25 -4.31
CA PHE A 175 1.50 41.88 -4.03
C PHE A 175 -0.04 41.88 -3.97
N PRO A 176 -0.74 41.09 -4.79
CA PRO A 176 -2.20 41.08 -4.76
C PRO A 176 -2.69 40.60 -3.40
N SER A 177 -3.53 41.39 -2.73
CA SER A 177 -4.07 41.08 -1.40
C SER A 177 -5.04 39.89 -1.37
N ASN A 178 -5.33 39.29 -2.54
CA ASN A 178 -6.31 38.21 -2.72
C ASN A 178 -5.68 36.81 -2.89
N ILE A 179 -4.36 36.68 -2.71
CA ILE A 179 -3.71 35.36 -2.80
C ILE A 179 -4.08 34.56 -1.56
N ASN A 180 -4.80 33.47 -1.77
CA ASN A 180 -5.12 32.52 -0.70
C ASN A 180 -3.84 31.77 -0.29
N THR A 181 -3.29 32.14 0.86
CA THR A 181 -2.11 31.50 1.45
C THR A 181 -2.44 30.36 2.41
N ASP A 182 -3.72 30.09 2.67
CA ASP A 182 -4.15 29.06 3.64
C ASP A 182 -3.76 27.64 3.19
N VAL A 183 -3.68 27.42 1.87
CA VAL A 183 -3.19 26.14 1.33
C VAL A 183 -1.71 25.92 1.62
N LEU A 184 -0.94 26.99 1.85
CA LEU A 184 0.52 26.90 2.02
C LEU A 184 0.93 26.67 3.46
N TYR A 185 0.18 27.21 4.42
CA TYR A 185 0.55 27.13 5.82
C TYR A 185 -0.53 26.42 6.62
N SER A 186 -0.11 25.53 7.50
CA SER A 186 -1.02 24.88 8.42
C SER A 186 -1.48 25.87 9.49
N ASN A 187 -2.78 26.11 9.55
CA ASN A 187 -3.44 26.95 10.55
C ASN A 187 -3.78 26.16 11.85
N GLY A 188 -3.01 25.11 12.16
CA GLY A 188 -3.21 24.29 13.35
C GLY A 188 -4.29 23.21 13.20
N PRO A 189 -4.92 22.75 14.30
CA PRO A 189 -5.84 21.60 14.28
C PRO A 189 -7.11 21.80 13.43
N ASN A 190 -7.53 23.05 13.23
CA ASN A 190 -8.72 23.42 12.46
C ASN A 190 -8.37 23.80 11.02
N ASP A 191 -7.18 23.48 10.55
CA ASP A 191 -6.74 23.70 9.17
C ASP A 191 -7.59 22.86 8.20
N PRO A 192 -8.43 23.48 7.35
CA PRO A 192 -9.36 22.75 6.49
C PRO A 192 -8.64 21.83 5.49
N TYR A 193 -7.45 22.25 5.03
CA TYR A 193 -6.61 21.47 4.12
C TYR A 193 -5.95 20.28 4.82
N GLY A 194 -5.56 20.45 6.09
CA GLY A 194 -5.07 19.34 6.91
C GLY A 194 -6.17 18.30 7.13
N GLN A 195 -7.39 18.76 7.41
CA GLN A 195 -8.57 17.89 7.58
C GLN A 195 -8.98 17.19 6.29
N GLU A 196 -8.87 17.85 5.15
CA GLU A 196 -9.12 17.27 3.82
C GLU A 196 -8.24 16.03 3.58
N ILE A 197 -6.93 16.13 3.83
CA ILE A 197 -5.99 15.00 3.66
C ILE A 197 -6.34 13.86 4.64
N GLU A 198 -6.63 14.18 5.91
CA GLU A 198 -7.01 13.18 6.90
C GLU A 198 -8.31 12.47 6.52
N GLN A 199 -9.27 13.20 5.96
CA GLN A 199 -10.53 12.63 5.50
C GLN A 199 -10.33 11.68 4.31
N ILE A 200 -9.47 12.05 3.35
CA ILE A 200 -9.11 11.18 2.23
C ILE A 200 -8.49 9.88 2.74
N ILE A 201 -7.52 9.96 3.66
CA ILE A 201 -6.87 8.77 4.25
C ILE A 201 -7.88 7.92 5.02
N LEU A 202 -8.80 8.54 5.75
CA LEU A 202 -9.85 7.83 6.48
C LEU A 202 -10.80 7.10 5.53
N ASN A 203 -11.19 7.73 4.42
CA ASN A 203 -12.03 7.13 3.39
C ASN A 203 -11.33 5.92 2.76
N VAL A 204 -10.07 6.07 2.36
CA VAL A 204 -9.24 4.95 1.83
C VAL A 204 -9.17 3.82 2.85
N LYS A 205 -8.87 4.12 4.12
CA LYS A 205 -8.81 3.10 5.19
C LYS A 205 -10.13 2.36 5.35
N ASN A 206 -11.26 3.06 5.29
CA ASN A 206 -12.58 2.46 5.41
C ASN A 206 -12.93 1.59 4.20
N LEU A 207 -12.51 1.98 2.99
CA LEU A 207 -12.64 1.16 1.80
C LEU A 207 -11.81 -0.12 1.92
N LEU A 208 -10.52 0.00 2.25
CA LEU A 208 -9.62 -1.15 2.41
C LEU A 208 -10.10 -2.14 3.46
N LYS A 209 -10.65 -1.67 4.58
CA LYS A 209 -11.23 -2.53 5.64
C LYS A 209 -12.32 -3.46 5.12
N LYS A 210 -13.12 -3.04 4.12
CA LYS A 210 -14.17 -3.89 3.54
C LYS A 210 -13.62 -5.09 2.77
N PHE A 211 -12.37 -5.00 2.30
CA PHE A 211 -11.72 -6.07 1.53
C PHE A 211 -10.87 -7.01 2.39
N VAL A 212 -10.47 -6.55 3.58
CA VAL A 212 -9.65 -7.31 4.54
C VAL A 212 -10.52 -8.03 5.58
N SER A 213 -11.74 -7.54 5.84
CA SER A 213 -12.74 -8.19 6.67
C SER A 213 -13.42 -9.36 5.99
#